data_AF-A0AA39FCL8-F1
#
_entry.id   AF-A0AA39FCL8-F1
#
_cell.length_a   1.000
_cell.length_b   1.000
_cell.length_c   1.000
_cell.angle_alpha   90.00
_cell.angle_beta   90.00
_cell.angle_gamma   90.00
#
_symmetry.space_group_name_H-M   'P 1'
#
loop_
_entity.id
_entity.type
_entity.pdbx_description
1 polymer ?
#
loop_
_entity_poly.entity_id
_entity_poly.type
_entity_poly.pdbx_seq_one_letter_code
_entity_poly.pdbx_strand_id
1 'polypeptide(L)'
;MMQLILIFGVTIVVNVAISTSSPASSKCGQCLAMEYCSAFDSLCNPCLTICDERNHNHDLSMCVKDCQEYMHDEKYALHAKLSEVESLKGKMEKLSSLLEVSFAFIIFLTLLIIFLLLKTLLKLKIINEALGKIFGQKWMKSTKKSNDKVRSTMWRIMVAQ
;
A
#
# COMPACT_ATOMS: atom_id res chain seq x y z
N MET A 1 11.72 -3.62 -10.95
CA MET A 1 12.42 -3.32 -9.67
C MET A 1 11.46 -2.78 -8.61
N MET A 2 10.59 -1.81 -8.93
CA MET A 2 9.63 -1.22 -7.96
C MET A 2 8.53 -2.20 -7.48
N GLN A 3 8.12 -3.17 -8.30
CA GLN A 3 7.12 -4.18 -7.91
C GLN A 3 7.65 -5.29 -6.98
N LEU A 4 8.96 -5.57 -6.99
CA LEU A 4 9.57 -6.60 -6.14
C LEU A 4 9.72 -6.15 -4.68
N ILE A 5 9.88 -4.84 -4.47
CA ILE A 5 10.05 -4.24 -3.14
C ILE A 5 8.74 -4.31 -2.32
N LEU A 6 7.59 -4.21 -2.99
CA LEU A 6 6.28 -4.30 -2.34
C LEU A 6 5.96 -5.71 -1.80
N ILE A 7 6.45 -6.76 -2.45
CA ILE A 7 6.17 -8.16 -2.06
C ILE A 7 7.04 -8.57 -0.86
N PHE A 8 8.31 -8.14 -0.81
CA PHE A 8 9.21 -8.43 0.31
C PHE A 8 8.90 -7.61 1.58
N GLY A 9 8.30 -6.43 1.44
CA GLY A 9 7.92 -5.60 2.59
C GLY A 9 6.76 -6.16 3.42
N VAL A 10 5.91 -7.01 2.82
CA VAL A 10 4.70 -7.57 3.48
C VAL A 10 5.05 -8.79 4.35
N THR A 11 6.18 -9.46 4.12
CA THR A 11 6.54 -10.72 4.80
C THR A 11 7.25 -10.57 6.15
N ILE A 12 7.51 -9.35 6.64
CA ILE A 12 8.26 -9.10 7.88
C ILE A 12 7.35 -8.65 9.04
N VAL A 13 6.12 -9.15 9.10
CA VAL A 13 5.24 -8.90 10.26
C VAL A 13 5.22 -10.11 11.20
N VAL A 14 6.14 -10.03 12.17
CA VAL A 14 5.99 -10.38 13.60
C VAL A 14 5.55 -11.80 13.98
N ASN A 15 6.50 -12.55 14.55
CA ASN A 15 6.22 -13.56 15.58
C ASN A 15 7.05 -13.20 16.82
N VAL A 16 6.46 -12.46 17.75
CA VAL A 16 7.01 -12.25 19.09
C VAL A 16 6.13 -13.02 20.06
N ALA A 17 6.64 -14.15 20.55
CA ALA A 17 6.03 -14.89 21.64
C ALA A 17 6.45 -14.22 22.96
N ILE A 18 5.48 -13.66 23.68
CA ILE A 18 5.67 -13.11 25.02
C ILE A 18 5.32 -14.21 26.02
N SER A 19 6.33 -14.74 26.72
CA SER A 19 6.14 -15.71 27.79
C SER A 19 5.79 -14.97 29.09
N THR A 20 4.51 -15.00 29.50
CA THR A 20 4.09 -14.49 30.81
C THR A 20 4.42 -15.54 31.88
N SER A 21 5.49 -15.33 32.64
CA SER A 21 5.78 -16.12 33.84
C SER A 21 4.77 -15.77 34.94
N SER A 22 4.02 -16.77 35.41
CA SER A 22 3.09 -16.65 36.54
C SER A 22 3.88 -16.40 37.83
N PRO A 23 3.57 -15.35 38.62
CA PRO A 23 4.23 -15.12 39.90
C PRO A 23 3.77 -16.18 40.91
N ALA A 24 4.73 -16.76 41.62
CA ALA A 24 4.47 -17.73 42.68
C ALA A 24 3.65 -17.07 43.80
N SER A 25 2.46 -17.59 44.07
CA SER A 25 1.50 -17.05 45.03
C SER A 25 2.10 -17.02 46.43
N SER A 26 2.39 -15.82 46.96
CA SER A 26 2.86 -15.61 48.33
C SER A 26 1.67 -15.55 49.30
N LYS A 27 1.93 -15.78 50.60
CA LYS A 27 0.91 -15.62 51.63
C LYS A 27 0.64 -14.14 51.89
N CYS A 28 -0.59 -13.82 52.27
CA CYS A 28 -0.97 -12.44 52.59
C CYS A 28 -0.07 -11.83 53.69
N GLY A 29 0.29 -10.56 53.49
CA GLY A 29 1.24 -9.83 54.34
C GLY A 29 2.49 -9.34 53.59
N GLN A 30 2.77 -9.92 52.41
CA GLN A 30 3.84 -9.49 51.50
C GLN A 30 3.35 -9.48 50.03
N CYS A 31 2.08 -9.15 49.79
CA CYS A 31 1.57 -9.05 48.43
C CYS A 31 2.23 -7.88 47.69
N LEU A 32 2.48 -8.04 46.40
CA LEU A 32 2.94 -6.93 45.56
C LEU A 32 1.82 -5.90 45.37
N ALA A 33 2.17 -4.68 45.00
CA ALA A 33 1.21 -3.60 44.73
C ALA A 33 0.19 -3.91 43.61
N MET A 34 0.50 -4.91 42.77
CA MET A 34 -0.36 -5.40 41.68
C MET A 34 -1.13 -6.68 42.08
N GLU A 35 -1.11 -7.04 43.36
CA GLU A 35 -1.76 -8.23 43.91
C GLU A 35 -2.65 -7.84 45.11
N TYR A 36 -3.76 -8.55 45.26
CA TYR A 36 -4.64 -8.43 46.42
C TYR A 36 -4.62 -9.72 47.23
N CYS A 37 -4.92 -9.61 48.51
CA CYS A 37 -5.07 -10.77 49.38
C CYS A 37 -6.47 -11.36 49.24
N SER A 38 -6.57 -12.59 48.74
CA SER A 38 -7.86 -13.32 48.74
C SER A 38 -8.25 -13.71 50.16
N ALA A 39 -9.45 -13.29 50.58
CA ALA A 39 -10.03 -13.69 51.87
C ALA A 39 -10.37 -15.18 51.94
N PHE A 40 -10.51 -15.86 50.80
CA PHE A 40 -10.89 -17.28 50.72
C PHE A 40 -9.69 -18.19 51.00
N ASP A 41 -8.55 -17.88 50.39
CA ASP A 41 -7.39 -18.78 50.36
C ASP A 41 -6.19 -18.21 51.13
N SER A 42 -6.27 -16.96 51.58
CA SER A 42 -5.17 -16.21 52.22
C SER A 42 -3.88 -16.15 51.37
N LEU A 43 -4.06 -16.15 50.05
CA LEU A 43 -3.01 -16.04 49.03
C LEU A 43 -3.10 -14.71 48.29
N CYS A 44 -1.94 -14.19 47.88
CA CYS A 44 -1.86 -13.04 47.00
C CYS A 44 -2.23 -13.46 45.57
N ASN A 45 -3.23 -12.78 45.01
CA ASN A 45 -3.75 -13.00 43.67
C ASN A 45 -3.61 -11.72 42.84
N PRO A 46 -3.47 -11.82 41.51
CA PRO A 46 -3.31 -10.63 40.67
C PRO A 46 -4.57 -9.78 40.65
N CYS A 47 -4.41 -8.47 40.78
CA CYS A 47 -5.48 -7.46 40.77
C CYS A 47 -6.36 -7.52 39.51
N LEU A 48 -5.79 -7.91 38.36
CA LEU A 48 -6.52 -8.12 37.11
C LEU A 48 -7.75 -9.02 37.29
N THR A 49 -7.68 -10.02 38.17
CA THR A 49 -8.77 -10.98 38.41
C THR A 49 -10.02 -10.32 38.98
N ILE A 50 -9.89 -9.31 39.83
CA ILE A 50 -11.03 -8.64 40.48
C ILE A 50 -11.38 -7.31 39.81
N CYS A 51 -10.42 -6.70 39.10
CA CYS A 51 -10.60 -5.41 38.44
C CYS A 51 -11.09 -5.54 36.98
N ASP A 52 -10.98 -6.70 36.33
CA ASP A 52 -11.47 -6.90 34.96
C ASP A 52 -12.97 -7.23 34.93
N GLU A 53 -13.78 -6.34 34.35
CA GLU A 53 -15.23 -6.50 34.17
C GLU A 53 -15.62 -7.77 33.40
N ARG A 54 -14.70 -8.32 32.60
CA ARG A 54 -14.93 -9.55 31.82
C ARG A 54 -14.66 -10.81 32.62
N ASN A 55 -14.04 -10.70 33.78
CA ASN A 55 -13.75 -11.85 34.60
C ASN A 55 -14.95 -12.22 35.48
N HIS A 56 -15.12 -13.52 35.72
CA HIS A 56 -16.22 -14.04 36.53
C HIS A 56 -16.12 -13.61 38.01
N ASN A 57 -14.92 -13.27 38.47
CA ASN A 57 -14.64 -12.85 39.85
C ASN A 57 -14.49 -11.33 39.97
N HIS A 58 -15.06 -10.56 39.05
CA HIS A 58 -15.03 -9.10 39.11
C HIS A 58 -15.68 -8.59 40.39
N ASP A 59 -14.90 -7.86 41.19
CA ASP A 59 -15.36 -7.19 42.40
C ASP A 59 -14.71 -5.80 42.49
N LEU A 60 -15.48 -4.80 42.07
CA LEU A 60 -15.05 -3.40 42.07
C LEU A 60 -14.74 -2.89 43.48
N SER A 61 -15.41 -3.43 44.51
CA SER A 61 -15.23 -2.97 45.89
C SER A 61 -13.88 -3.41 46.47
N MET A 62 -13.47 -4.66 46.20
CA MET A 62 -12.11 -5.12 46.52
C MET A 62 -11.07 -4.45 45.64
N CYS A 63 -11.34 -4.28 44.34
CA CYS A 63 -10.40 -3.66 43.42
C CYS A 63 -10.02 -2.23 43.85
N VAL A 64 -10.98 -1.40 44.22
CA VAL A 64 -10.73 -0.02 44.66
C VAL A 64 -9.94 0.02 45.97
N LYS A 65 -10.17 -0.94 46.86
CA LYS A 65 -9.58 -0.97 48.19
C LYS A 65 -8.13 -1.49 48.19
N ASP A 66 -7.89 -2.59 47.49
CA ASP A 66 -6.63 -3.33 47.59
C ASP A 66 -5.74 -3.17 46.34
N CYS A 67 -6.28 -2.67 45.22
CA CYS A 67 -5.59 -2.56 43.92
C CYS A 67 -5.48 -1.11 43.39
N GLN A 68 -5.32 -0.14 44.28
CA GLN A 68 -5.27 1.28 43.90
C GLN A 68 -4.09 1.61 42.95
N GLU A 69 -2.93 0.99 43.15
CA GLU A 69 -1.74 1.20 42.32
C GLU A 69 -1.93 0.61 40.92
N TYR A 70 -2.50 -0.59 40.82
CA TYR A 70 -2.90 -1.21 39.55
C TYR A 70 -3.85 -0.31 38.74
N MET A 71 -4.88 0.25 39.38
CA MET A 71 -5.82 1.19 38.74
C MET A 71 -5.14 2.47 38.24
N HIS A 72 -4.12 2.93 38.95
CA HIS A 72 -3.35 4.10 38.57
C HIS A 72 -2.48 3.78 37.35
N ASP A 73 -1.73 2.68 37.39
CA ASP A 73 -0.87 2.24 36.30
C ASP A 73 -1.65 1.92 35.02
N GLU A 74 -2.83 1.30 35.14
CA GLU A 74 -3.69 1.03 33.98
C GLU A 74 -4.12 2.33 33.29
N LYS A 75 -4.52 3.35 34.06
CA LYS A 75 -4.86 4.66 33.52
C LYS A 75 -3.67 5.33 32.85
N TYR A 76 -2.49 5.28 33.46
CA TYR A 76 -1.27 5.83 32.86
C TYR A 76 -0.89 5.11 31.56
N ALA A 77 -0.97 3.79 31.54
CA ALA A 77 -0.71 2.97 30.35
C ALA A 77 -1.73 3.28 29.23
N LEU A 78 -3.00 3.49 29.58
CA LEU A 78 -4.04 3.86 28.64
C LEU A 78 -3.79 5.27 28.05
N HIS A 79 -3.48 6.25 28.90
CA HIS A 79 -3.11 7.59 28.46
C HIS A 79 -1.86 7.59 27.57
N ALA A 80 -0.84 6.81 27.91
CA ALA A 80 0.36 6.66 27.10
C ALA A 80 0.04 6.08 25.71
N LYS A 81 -0.80 5.04 25.64
CA LYS A 81 -1.26 4.45 24.38
C LYS A 81 -2.08 5.43 23.54
N LEU A 82 -2.99 6.18 24.16
CA LEU A 82 -3.76 7.21 23.44
C LEU A 82 -2.86 8.31 22.88
N SER A 83 -1.90 8.79 23.69
CA SER A 83 -0.91 9.78 23.24
C SER A 83 -0.05 9.25 22.09
N GLU A 84 0.32 7.97 22.11
CA GLU A 84 1.06 7.33 21.04
C GLU A 84 0.21 7.29 19.76
N VAL A 85 -1.05 6.83 19.85
CA VAL A 85 -1.99 6.78 18.72
C VAL A 85 -2.23 8.17 18.12
N GLU A 86 -2.36 9.21 18.94
CA GLU A 86 -2.52 10.59 18.49
C GLU A 86 -1.27 11.09 17.75
N SER A 87 -0.07 10.76 18.26
CA SER A 87 1.19 11.08 17.59
C SER A 87 1.37 10.34 16.26
N LEU A 88 0.87 9.11 16.14
CA LEU A 88 0.83 8.36 14.88
C LEU A 88 -0.15 9.00 13.89
N LYS A 89 -1.34 9.40 14.36
CA LYS A 89 -2.36 10.05 13.52
C LYS A 89 -1.83 11.37 12.94
N GLY A 90 -1.15 12.18 13.74
CA GLY A 90 -0.53 13.44 13.28
C GLY A 90 0.61 13.23 12.27
N LYS A 91 1.31 12.09 12.30
CA LYS A 91 2.30 11.73 11.26
C LYS A 91 1.63 11.28 9.97
N MET A 92 0.57 10.48 10.06
CA MET A 92 -0.19 10.04 8.88
C MET A 92 -0.85 11.20 8.12
N GLU A 93 -1.34 12.22 8.84
CA GLU A 93 -1.92 13.42 8.24
C GLU A 93 -0.90 14.24 7.44
N LYS A 94 0.33 14.36 7.95
CA LYS A 94 1.44 15.01 7.23
C LYS A 94 1.89 14.22 6.00
N LEU A 95 1.87 12.88 6.07
CA LEU A 95 2.19 12.04 4.91
C LEU A 95 1.09 12.13 3.85
N SER A 96 -0.18 12.20 4.26
CA SER A 96 -1.32 12.28 3.34
C SER A 96 -1.29 13.55 2.49
N SER A 97 -0.96 14.71 3.08
CA SER A 97 -0.90 15.98 2.35
C SER A 97 0.24 16.01 1.32
N LEU A 98 1.40 15.43 1.65
CA LEU A 98 2.52 15.28 0.71
C LEU A 98 2.20 14.35 -0.45
N LEU A 99 1.47 13.26 -0.18
CA LEU A 99 1.04 12.31 -1.20
C LEU A 99 0.04 12.95 -2.15
N GLU A 100 -0.96 13.67 -1.65
CA GLU A 100 -1.99 14.32 -2.47
C GLU A 100 -1.38 15.29 -3.49
N VAL A 101 -0.44 16.14 -3.04
CA VAL A 101 0.29 17.06 -3.93
C VAL A 101 1.10 16.29 -4.97
N SER A 102 1.82 15.25 -4.54
CA SER A 102 2.64 14.43 -5.44
C SER A 102 1.79 13.70 -6.50
N PHE A 103 0.64 13.15 -6.12
CA PHE A 103 -0.29 12.52 -7.05
C PHE A 103 -0.86 13.51 -8.06
N ALA A 104 -1.22 14.71 -7.64
CA ALA A 104 -1.69 15.76 -8.54
C ALA A 104 -0.63 16.12 -9.60
N PHE A 105 0.64 16.26 -9.19
CA PHE A 105 1.75 16.51 -10.11
C PHE A 105 1.96 15.35 -11.09
N ILE A 106 1.92 14.10 -10.61
CA ILE A 106 2.09 12.91 -11.47
C ILE A 106 0.96 12.85 -12.51
N ILE A 107 -0.28 13.07 -12.10
CA ILE A 107 -1.44 13.09 -13.02
C ILE A 107 -1.27 14.18 -14.07
N PHE A 108 -0.91 15.40 -13.65
CA PHE A 108 -0.69 16.52 -14.56
C PHE A 108 0.40 16.22 -15.59
N LEU A 109 1.56 15.73 -15.15
CA LEU A 109 2.66 15.35 -16.05
C LEU A 109 2.26 14.24 -17.01
N THR A 110 1.52 13.24 -16.52
CA THR A 110 1.05 12.12 -17.34
C THR A 110 0.10 12.60 -18.44
N LEU A 111 -0.86 13.48 -18.11
CA LEU A 111 -1.77 14.06 -19.09
C LEU A 111 -1.03 14.90 -20.13
N LEU A 112 -0.01 15.66 -19.71
CA LEU A 112 0.81 16.47 -20.62
C LEU A 112 1.56 15.59 -21.62
N ILE A 113 2.17 14.49 -21.17
CA ILE A 113 2.86 13.53 -22.04
C ILE A 113 1.87 12.90 -23.03
N ILE A 114 0.71 12.43 -22.55
CA ILE A 114 -0.34 11.85 -23.40
C ILE A 114 -0.76 12.86 -24.48
N PHE A 115 -1.00 14.11 -24.11
CA PHE A 115 -1.38 15.17 -25.04
C PHE A 115 -0.31 15.43 -26.13
N LEU A 116 0.97 15.46 -25.75
CA LEU A 116 2.08 15.61 -26.70
C LEU A 116 2.20 14.42 -27.64
N LEU A 117 2.00 13.20 -27.13
CA LEU A 117 1.99 11.99 -27.94
C LEU A 117 0.83 11.99 -28.93
N LEU A 118 -0.39 12.33 -28.49
CA LEU A 118 -1.55 12.46 -29.38
C LEU A 118 -1.29 13.49 -30.49
N LYS A 119 -0.77 14.67 -30.17
CA LYS A 119 -0.40 15.69 -31.18
C LYS A 119 0.64 15.16 -32.18
N THR A 120 1.65 14.44 -31.69
CA THR A 120 2.72 13.89 -32.53
C THR A 120 2.18 12.79 -33.43
N LEU A 121 1.33 11.90 -32.92
CA LEU A 121 0.66 10.85 -33.68
C LEU A 121 -0.32 11.41 -34.72
N LEU A 122 -1.07 12.46 -34.40
CA LEU A 122 -1.95 13.15 -35.36
C LEU A 122 -1.15 13.78 -36.50
N LYS A 123 -0.03 14.47 -36.20
CA LYS A 123 0.86 15.00 -37.24
C LYS A 123 1.46 13.90 -38.10
N LEU A 124 1.93 12.81 -37.48
CA LEU A 124 2.46 11.64 -38.19
C LEU A 124 1.40 11.00 -39.08
N LYS A 125 0.15 10.90 -38.64
CA LYS A 125 -0.96 10.36 -39.43
C LYS A 125 -1.26 11.23 -40.65
N ILE A 126 -1.32 12.55 -40.48
CA ILE A 126 -1.51 13.50 -41.59
C ILE A 126 -0.35 13.40 -42.60
N ILE A 127 0.89 13.33 -42.10
CA ILE A 127 2.09 13.18 -42.95
C ILE A 127 2.06 11.84 -43.68
N ASN A 128 1.71 10.73 -43.02
CA ASN A 128 1.61 9.40 -43.62
C ASN A 128 0.50 9.32 -44.67
N GLU A 129 -0.65 9.95 -44.44
CA GLU A 129 -1.73 10.01 -45.43
C GLU A 129 -1.33 10.85 -46.67
N ALA A 130 -0.62 11.96 -46.47
CA ALA A 130 -0.08 12.77 -47.55
C ALA A 130 1.01 12.02 -48.35
N LEU A 131 1.95 11.37 -47.65
CA LEU A 131 3.00 10.55 -48.27
C LEU A 131 2.43 9.34 -49.00
N GLY A 132 1.42 8.67 -48.44
CA GLY A 132 0.74 7.54 -49.08
C GLY A 132 0.12 7.92 -50.42
N LYS A 133 -0.52 9.10 -50.51
CA LYS A 133 -1.08 9.61 -51.77
C LYS A 133 0.02 9.92 -52.81
N ILE A 134 1.14 10.50 -52.38
CA ILE A 134 2.26 10.84 -53.28
C ILE A 134 2.99 9.58 -53.77
N PHE A 135 3.26 8.62 -52.88
CA PHE A 135 3.97 7.38 -53.22
C PHE A 135 3.09 6.44 -54.07
N GLY A 136 1.80 6.33 -53.77
CA GLY A 136 0.86 5.50 -54.53
C GLY A 136 0.76 5.88 -56.01
N GLN A 137 0.75 7.18 -56.33
CA GLN A 137 0.74 7.65 -57.72
C GLN A 137 2.05 7.36 -58.46
N LYS A 138 3.20 7.38 -57.76
CA LYS A 138 4.51 7.14 -58.39
C LYS A 138 4.73 5.65 -58.70
N TRP A 139 4.22 4.76 -57.84
CA TRP A 139 4.30 3.31 -58.06
C TRP A 139 3.42 2.82 -59.21
N MET A 140 2.18 3.31 -59.34
CA MET A 140 1.31 2.90 -60.47
C MET A 140 1.82 3.36 -61.84
N LYS A 141 2.55 4.49 -61.91
CA LYS A 141 3.16 4.96 -63.16
C LYS A 141 4.41 4.17 -63.55
N SER A 142 5.16 3.68 -62.56
CA SER A 142 6.39 2.90 -62.80
C SER A 142 6.10 1.49 -63.34
N THR A 143 5.06 0.83 -62.84
CA THR A 143 4.65 -0.51 -63.30
C THR A 143 4.05 -0.49 -64.70
N LYS A 144 3.27 0.55 -65.06
CA LYS A 144 2.66 0.68 -66.40
C LYS A 144 3.71 0.90 -67.51
N LYS A 145 4.70 1.77 -67.27
CA LYS A 145 5.79 2.05 -68.21
C LYS A 145 6.70 0.84 -68.46
N SER A 146 6.90 0.00 -67.44
CA SER A 146 7.65 -1.26 -67.58
C SER A 146 6.91 -2.27 -68.45
N ASN A 147 5.61 -2.47 -68.21
CA ASN A 147 4.79 -3.43 -68.96
C ASN A 147 4.61 -3.04 -70.44
N ASP A 148 4.42 -1.76 -70.73
CA ASP A 148 4.30 -1.28 -72.11
C ASP A 148 5.61 -1.45 -72.90
N LYS A 149 6.77 -1.28 -72.24
CA LYS A 149 8.08 -1.48 -72.85
C LYS A 149 8.35 -2.96 -73.18
N VAL A 150 8.00 -3.88 -72.27
CA VAL A 150 8.14 -5.32 -72.50
C VAL A 150 7.20 -5.78 -73.61
N ARG A 151 5.94 -5.32 -73.61
CA ARG A 151 4.96 -5.61 -74.67
C ARG A 151 5.40 -5.10 -76.03
N SER A 152 5.94 -3.89 -76.11
CA SER A 152 6.50 -3.31 -77.34
C SER A 152 7.66 -4.13 -77.90
N THR A 153 8.56 -4.62 -77.04
CA THR A 153 9.72 -5.41 -77.48
C THR A 153 9.29 -6.78 -77.98
N MET A 154 8.33 -7.41 -77.30
CA MET A 154 7.78 -8.72 -77.66
C MET A 154 7.05 -8.69 -79.01
N TRP A 155 6.27 -7.63 -79.30
CA TRP A 155 5.60 -7.45 -80.58
C TRP A 155 6.60 -7.31 -81.76
N ARG A 156 7.73 -6.62 -81.54
CA ARG A 156 8.76 -6.45 -82.58
C ARG A 156 9.47 -7.76 -82.92
N ILE A 157 9.64 -8.66 -81.96
CA ILE A 157 10.25 -9.98 -82.18
C ILE A 157 9.31 -10.88 -82.98
N MET A 158 8.01 -10.87 -82.68
CA MET A 158 7.02 -11.71 -83.37
C MET A 158 6.76 -11.30 -84.83
N VAL A 159 6.97 -10.04 -85.21
CA VAL A 159 6.74 -9.56 -86.59
C VAL A 159 7.99 -9.70 -87.48
N ALA A 160 9.17 -9.94 -86.89
CA ALA A 160 10.44 -10.05 -87.61
C ALA A 160 10.77 -11.48 -88.07
N GLN A 161 9.86 -12.44 -87.89
CA GLN A 161 10.01 -13.86 -88.20
C GLN A 161 8.94 -14.29 -89.22
#